data_AF-A0A9J6G331-F1
#
_entry.id   AF-A0A9J6G331-F1
#
_cell.length_a   1.000
_cell.length_b   1.000
_cell.length_c   1.000
_cell.angle_alpha   90.00
_cell.angle_beta   90.00
_cell.angle_gamma   90.00
#
_symmetry.space_group_name_H-M   'P 1'
#
loop_
_entity.id
_entity.type
_entity.pdbx_description
1 polymer ?
#
loop_
_entity_poly.entity_id
_entity_poly.type
_entity_poly.pdbx_seq_one_letter_code
_entity_poly.pdbx_strand_id
1 'polypeptide(L)'
;MHAALQVEVMFHPADSEEKPFPLIIYVAQKENPYYLGPASALDIAKQIHGAEGPSGSNREYLLSLIEMHADHRPPHPRPAPPRH
;
A
#
# COMPACT_ATOMS: atom_id res chain seq x y z
N MET A 1 13.90 18.22 -7.62
CA MET A 1 12.59 17.72 -7.12
C MET A 1 12.85 16.41 -6.40
N HIS A 2 12.78 16.38 -5.07
CA HIS A 2 12.83 15.12 -4.33
C HIS A 2 11.38 14.68 -4.09
N ALA A 3 10.85 13.85 -4.98
CA ALA A 3 9.44 13.43 -4.95
C ALA A 3 9.12 12.47 -3.77
N ALA A 4 10.13 11.84 -3.20
CA ALA A 4 10.02 10.97 -2.03
C ALA A 4 11.27 11.07 -1.15
N LEU A 5 11.10 10.83 0.15
CA LEU A 5 12.17 10.68 1.13
C LEU A 5 12.45 9.20 1.37
N GLN A 6 13.73 8.87 1.57
CA GLN A 6 14.13 7.57 2.10
C GLN A 6 13.97 7.56 3.63
N VAL A 7 13.31 6.54 4.15
CA VAL A 7 13.09 6.35 5.59
C VAL A 7 13.52 4.93 5.95
N GLU A 8 14.36 4.78 6.97
CA GLU A 8 14.68 3.48 7.54
C GLU A 8 13.57 3.06 8.52
N VAL A 9 13.06 1.84 8.36
CA VAL A 9 12.00 1.25 9.19
C VAL A 9 12.39 -0.17 9.61
N MET A 10 11.97 -0.60 10.79
CA MET A 10 12.11 -1.99 11.20
C MET A 10 10.98 -2.83 10.59
N PHE A 11 11.31 -3.67 9.61
CA PHE A 11 10.36 -4.57 8.99
C PHE A 11 10.17 -5.82 9.85
N HIS A 12 8.91 -6.25 10.00
CA HIS A 12 8.53 -7.44 10.74
C HIS A 12 7.90 -8.42 9.75
N PRO A 13 8.63 -9.47 9.33
CA PRO A 13 8.11 -10.48 8.41
C PRO A 13 6.85 -11.16 8.95
N ALA A 14 5.98 -11.62 8.04
CA ALA A 14 4.77 -12.36 8.41
C ALA A 14 5.07 -13.79 8.87
N ASP A 15 6.16 -14.38 8.40
CA ASP A 15 6.69 -15.65 8.92
C ASP A 15 7.34 -15.39 10.29
N SER A 16 6.83 -16.06 11.33
CA SER A 16 7.26 -15.84 12.71
C SER A 16 8.67 -16.34 13.02
N GLU A 17 9.26 -17.16 12.15
CA GLU A 17 10.62 -17.66 12.31
C GLU A 17 11.69 -16.64 11.86
N GLU A 18 11.31 -15.67 11.03
CA GLU A 18 12.22 -14.62 10.57
C GLU A 18 12.28 -13.45 11.56
N LYS A 19 13.50 -13.04 11.93
CA LYS A 19 13.72 -11.92 12.85
C LYS A 19 13.46 -10.58 12.14
N PRO A 20 12.94 -9.57 12.85
CA PRO A 20 12.83 -8.21 12.31
C PRO A 20 14.18 -7.66 11.84
N PHE A 21 14.17 -6.89 10.74
CA PHE A 21 15.37 -6.28 10.16
C PHE A 21 15.10 -4.89 9.55
N PRO A 22 16.11 -4.00 9.47
CA PRO A 22 15.93 -2.67 8.91
C PRO A 22 15.72 -2.71 7.39
N LEU A 23 14.77 -1.92 6.91
CA LEU A 23 14.47 -1.68 5.50
C LEU A 23 14.45 -0.19 5.20
N ILE A 24 14.85 0.19 3.99
CA ILE A 24 14.65 1.54 3.47
C ILE A 24 13.37 1.55 2.65
N ILE A 25 12.43 2.40 3.02
CA ILE A 25 11.21 2.68 2.24
C ILE A 25 11.24 4.09 1.66
N TYR A 26 10.53 4.30 0.56
CA TYR A 26 10.39 5.60 -0.08
C TYR A 26 9.01 6.17 0.21
N VAL A 27 8.95 7.29 0.93
CA VAL A 27 7.68 7.93 1.33
C VAL A 27 7.63 9.35 0.77
N ALA A 28 6.60 9.63 -0.03
CA ALA A 28 6.30 10.99 -0.48
C ALA A 28 5.66 11.80 0.66
N GLN A 29 6.09 13.06 0.83
CA GLN A 29 5.49 13.96 1.82
C GLN A 29 4.28 14.71 1.25
N LYS A 30 3.50 15.37 2.12
CA LYS A 30 2.30 16.12 1.72
C LYS A 30 2.61 17.33 0.83
N GLU A 31 3.85 17.80 0.87
CA GLU A 31 4.38 18.89 0.06
C GLU A 31 4.70 18.44 -1.38
N ASN A 32 4.60 17.14 -1.69
CA ASN A 32 4.77 16.65 -3.05
C ASN A 32 3.66 17.25 -3.95
N PRO A 33 4.01 17.92 -5.07
CA PRO A 33 3.03 18.54 -5.96
C PRO A 33 2.04 17.56 -6.60
N TYR A 34 2.33 16.26 -6.57
CA TYR A 34 1.45 15.18 -7.03
C TYR A 34 0.54 14.62 -5.92
N TYR A 35 0.66 15.10 -4.68
CA TYR A 35 -0.22 14.70 -3.59
C TYR A 35 -1.57 15.42 -3.70
N LEU A 36 -2.62 14.68 -4.04
CA LEU A 36 -3.98 15.21 -4.23
C LEU A 36 -4.78 15.35 -2.93
N GLY A 37 -4.23 14.92 -1.80
CA GLY A 37 -4.92 14.93 -0.51
C GLY A 37 -5.83 13.72 -0.29
N PRO A 38 -6.47 13.64 0.89
CA PRO A 38 -7.49 12.64 1.18
C PRO A 38 -8.76 12.90 0.37
N ALA A 39 -9.41 11.83 -0.10
CA ALA A 39 -10.65 11.88 -0.87
C ALA A 39 -11.60 10.74 -0.46
N SER A 40 -12.88 10.85 -0.84
CA SER A 40 -13.83 9.76 -0.60
C SER A 40 -13.50 8.55 -1.47
N ALA A 41 -13.88 7.35 -1.02
CA ALA A 41 -13.68 6.13 -1.81
C ALA A 41 -14.34 6.20 -3.19
N LEU A 42 -15.50 6.88 -3.28
CA LEU A 42 -16.21 7.08 -4.54
C LEU A 42 -15.44 8.00 -5.50
N ASP A 43 -14.86 9.09 -4.99
CA ASP A 43 -14.10 10.03 -5.82
C ASP A 43 -12.78 9.39 -6.29
N ILE A 44 -12.12 8.63 -5.42
CA ILE A 44 -10.96 7.82 -5.78
C ILE A 44 -11.32 6.81 -6.86
N ALA A 45 -12.44 6.08 -6.72
CA ALA A 45 -12.87 5.09 -7.71
C ALA A 45 -13.16 5.73 -9.09
N LYS A 46 -13.83 6.89 -9.12
CA LYS A 46 -14.06 7.65 -10.36
C LYS A 46 -12.75 8.08 -11.01
N GLN A 47 -11.79 8.56 -10.22
CA GLN A 47 -10.48 8.96 -10.71
C GLN A 47 -9.70 7.76 -11.27
N ILE A 48 -9.68 6.63 -10.57
CA ILE A 48 -9.03 5.40 -11.04
C ILE A 48 -9.65 4.91 -12.35
N HIS A 49 -10.98 4.96 -12.47
CA HIS A 49 -11.69 4.48 -13.66
C HIS A 49 -11.33 5.25 -14.93
N GLY A 50 -11.11 6.57 -14.83
CA GLY A 50 -10.85 7.45 -15.98
C GLY A 50 -9.38 7.80 -16.23
N ALA A 51 -8.44 7.36 -15.39
CA ALA A 51 -7.03 7.74 -15.49
C ALA A 51 -6.19 6.74 -16.28
N GLU A 52 -5.34 7.26 -17.17
CA GLU A 52 -4.40 6.49 -18.00
C GLU A 52 -3.10 7.29 -18.18
N GLY A 53 -1.98 6.58 -18.20
CA GLY A 53 -0.66 7.16 -18.43
C GLY A 53 0.21 6.28 -19.33
N PRO A 54 1.49 6.62 -19.51
CA PRO A 54 2.41 5.85 -20.36
C PRO A 54 2.57 4.37 -19.96
N SER A 55 2.23 4.02 -18.72
CA SER A 55 2.28 2.66 -18.18
C SER A 55 0.96 1.89 -18.28
N GLY A 56 -0.07 2.46 -18.90
CA GLY A 56 -1.41 1.88 -19.01
C GLY A 56 -2.45 2.51 -18.08
N SER A 57 -3.57 1.83 -17.89
CA SER A 57 -4.70 2.37 -17.11
C SER A 57 -4.49 2.22 -15.60
N ASN A 58 -4.98 3.18 -14.82
CA ASN A 58 -4.91 3.11 -13.36
C ASN A 58 -5.79 1.96 -12.81
N ARG A 59 -6.81 1.53 -13.58
CA ARG A 59 -7.61 0.35 -13.27
C ARG A 59 -6.78 -0.92 -13.29
N GLU A 60 -5.96 -1.12 -14.32
CA GLU A 60 -5.06 -2.29 -14.42
C GLU A 60 -4.06 -2.30 -13.27
N TYR A 61 -3.48 -1.14 -12.94
CA TYR A 61 -2.60 -0.99 -11.78
C TYR A 61 -3.27 -1.47 -10.48
N LEU A 62 -4.51 -1.03 -10.21
CA LEU A 62 -5.24 -1.47 -9.01
C LEU A 62 -5.53 -2.98 -9.02
N LEU A 63 -5.91 -3.55 -10.15
CA LEU A 63 -6.21 -4.99 -10.26
C LEU A 63 -4.96 -5.84 -10.04
N SER A 64 -3.83 -5.49 -10.65
CA SER A 64 -2.57 -6.20 -10.44
C SER A 64 -2.10 -6.14 -8.98
N LEU A 65 -2.34 -5.02 -8.29
CA LEU A 65 -2.05 -4.90 -6.86
C LEU A 65 -2.92 -5.87 -6.03
N ILE A 66 -4.21 -5.98 -6.34
CA ILE A 66 -5.13 -6.89 -5.65
C ILE A 66 -4.73 -8.35 -5.89
N GLU A 67 -4.39 -8.71 -7.12
CA GLU A 67 -3.93 -10.05 -7.50
C GLU A 67 -2.68 -10.45 -6.70
N MET A 68 -1.69 -9.56 -6.64
CA MET A 68 -0.47 -9.79 -5.84
C MET A 68 -0.78 -9.96 -4.34
N HIS A 69 -1.66 -9.12 -3.78
CA HIS A 69 -2.05 -9.20 -2.37
C HIS A 69 -2.86 -10.45 -2.02
N ALA A 70 -3.70 -10.94 -2.94
CA ALA A 70 -4.51 -12.13 -2.72
C ALA A 70 -3.66 -13.40 -2.62
N ASP A 71 -2.57 -13.45 -3.39
CA ASP A 71 -1.66 -14.60 -3.45
C ASP A 71 -0.80 -14.76 -2.18
N HIS A 72 -0.52 -13.66 -1.48
CA HIS A 72 0.45 -13.63 -0.36
C HIS A 72 -0.17 -13.43 1.03
N ARG A 73 -1.51 -13.48 1.18
CA ARG A 73 -2.17 -13.25 2.47
C ARG A 73 -2.01 -14.49 3.39
N PRO A 74 -1.34 -14.41 4.55
CA PRO A 74 -1.37 -15.48 5.54
C PRO A 74 -2.77 -15.61 6.16
N PRO A 75 -3.20 -16.81 6.59
CA PRO A 75 -4.47 -16.98 7.27
C PRO A 75 -4.51 -16.12 8.55
N HIS A 76 -5.46 -15.18 8.62
CA HIS A 76 -5.60 -14.31 9.77
C HIS A 76 -6.02 -15.15 11.01
N PRO A 77 -5.25 -15.16 12.11
CA PRO A 77 -5.72 -15.79 13.33
C PRO A 77 -6.93 -15.01 13.84
N ARG A 78 -8.09 -15.68 13.92
CA ARG A 78 -9.30 -15.09 14.50
C ARG A 78 -8.96 -14.59 15.92
N PRO A 79 -9.29 -13.33 16.28
CA PRO A 79 -9.12 -12.89 17.66
C PRO A 79 -9.89 -13.83 18.58
N ALA A 80 -9.24 -14.28 19.65
CA ALA A 80 -9.90 -15.13 20.64
C ALA A 80 -11.13 -14.38 21.19
N PRO A 81 -12.26 -15.07 21.36
CA PRO A 81 -13.44 -14.44 21.95
C PRO A 81 -13.08 -13.86 23.32
N PRO A 82 -13.70 -12.72 23.71
CA PRO A 82 -13.43 -12.11 25.00
C PRO A 82 -13.67 -13.13 26.12
N ARG A 83 -12.71 -13.25 27.04
CA ARG A 83 -12.91 -14.03 28.26
C ARG A 83 -13.92 -13.28 29.12
N HIS A 84 -15.09 -13.90 29.34
CA HIS A 84 -16.08 -13.47 30.32
C HIS A 84 -15.54 -13.65 31.74
#